data_AF-A0A8S0Y7Q4-F1
#
_entry.id   AF-A0A8S0Y7Q4-F1
#
_cell.length_a   1.000
_cell.length_b   1.000
_cell.length_c   1.000
_cell.angle_alpha   90.00
_cell.angle_beta   90.00
_cell.angle_gamma   90.00
#
_symmetry.space_group_name_H-M   'P 1'
#
loop_
_entity.id
_entity.type
_entity.pdbx_description
1 polymer ?
#
loop_
_entity_poly.entity_id
_entity_poly.type
_entity_poly.pdbx_seq_one_letter_code
_entity_poly.pdbx_strand_id
1 'polypeptide(L)' 'MEGRCKIMKIIAINGGPRKKWNTATLLENALKGAASRGAQTEMVHLYDLSYKGCISCFS' A
#
# COMPACT_ATOMS: atom_id res chain seq x y z
N MET A 1 -27.98 15.52 -11.90
CA MET A 1 -26.72 15.85 -11.18
C MET A 1 -26.38 14.68 -10.28
N GLU A 2 -25.75 13.63 -10.80
CA GLU A 2 -25.38 12.45 -10.00
C GLU A 2 -23.97 12.00 -10.38
N GLY A 3 -22.97 12.73 -9.89
CA GLY A 3 -21.57 12.34 -9.98
C GLY A 3 -21.14 11.73 -8.65
N ARG A 4 -21.26 10.41 -8.50
CA ARG A 4 -20.76 9.68 -7.32
C ARG A 4 -19.36 10.16 -6.96
N CYS A 5 -19.21 10.78 -5.79
CA CYS A 5 -17.90 10.96 -5.16
C CYS A 5 -17.39 9.55 -4.82
N LYS A 6 -16.67 8.93 -5.76
CA LYS A 6 -16.08 7.61 -5.58
C LYS A 6 -15.05 7.74 -4.46
N ILE A 7 -15.31 7.15 -3.30
CA ILE A 7 -14.32 7.08 -2.24
C ILE A 7 -13.11 6.34 -2.81
N MET A 8 -11.98 7.05 -2.93
CA MET A 8 -10.74 6.49 -3.45
C MET A 8 -10.11 5.64 -2.36
N LYS A 9 -9.79 4.38 -2.68
CA LYS A 9 -9.03 3.49 -1.80
C LYS A 9 -7.58 3.40 -2.30
N ILE A 10 -6.62 3.69 -1.43
CA ILE A 10 -5.18 3.64 -1.71
C ILE A 10 -4.55 2.61 -0.78
N ILE A 11 -3.79 1.68 -1.37
CA ILE A 11 -3.11 0.61 -0.64
C ILE A 11 -1.61 0.77 -0.84
N ALA A 12 -0.85 0.82 0.24
CA ALA A 12 0.60 0.74 0.22
C ALA A 12 1.04 -0.69 0.50
N ILE A 13 1.90 -1.25 -0.36
CA ILE A 13 2.48 -2.58 -0.16
C ILE A 13 3.95 -2.41 0.23
N ASN A 14 4.27 -2.70 1.49
CA ASN A 14 5.65 -2.80 1.95
C ASN A 14 6.21 -4.18 1.58
N GLY A 15 6.97 -4.23 0.50
CA GLY A 15 7.66 -5.43 0.04
C GLY A 15 8.92 -5.80 0.83
N GLY A 16 9.38 -4.94 1.75
CA GLY A 16 10.52 -5.24 2.60
C GLY A 16 10.12 -5.96 3.90
N PRO A 17 11.03 -6.76 4.50
CA PRO A 17 10.75 -7.45 5.78
C PRO A 17 10.70 -6.48 6.97
N ARG A 18 11.16 -5.24 6.80
CA ARG A 18 11.27 -4.25 7.87
C ARG A 18 10.02 -3.37 7.93
N LYS A 19 9.31 -3.38 9.06
CA LYS A 19 8.05 -2.65 9.23
C LYS A 19 8.18 -1.17 9.63
N LYS A 20 9.37 -0.70 10.01
CA LYS A 20 9.57 0.67 10.58
C LYS A 20 10.73 1.46 9.96
N TRP A 21 11.34 0.94 8.90
CA TRP A 21 12.52 1.56 8.26
C TRP A 21 12.09 2.39 7.04
N ASN A 22 13.06 2.99 6.35
CA ASN A 22 12.90 3.93 5.23
C ASN A 22 11.68 3.67 4.32
N THR A 23 11.55 2.46 3.75
CA THR A 23 10.43 2.14 2.85
C THR A 23 9.08 2.20 3.57
N ALA A 24 8.97 1.64 4.78
CA ALA A 24 7.74 1.70 5.56
C ALA A 24 7.40 3.13 5.94
N THR A 25 8.39 3.91 6.39
CA THR A 25 8.22 5.33 6.72
C THR A 25 7.77 6.16 5.51
N LEU A 26 8.33 5.92 4.33
CA LEU A 26 7.90 6.59 3.10
C LEU A 26 6.44 6.27 2.75
N LEU A 27 6.08 4.97 2.79
CA LEU A 27 4.72 4.52 2.53
C LEU A 27 3.72 5.09 3.54
N GLU A 28 4.05 5.12 4.83
CA GLU A 28 3.21 5.75 5.86
C GLU A 28 2.94 7.23 5.59
N ASN A 29 3.96 7.99 5.19
CA ASN A 29 3.78 9.40 4.85
C ASN A 29 2.93 9.60 3.59
N ALA A 30 3.09 8.75 2.57
CA ALA A 30 2.25 8.76 1.38
C ALA A 30 0.78 8.47 1.72
N LEU A 31 0.51 7.48 2.58
CA LEU A 31 -0.84 7.18 3.06
C LEU A 31 -1.43 8.34 3.89
N LYS A 32 -0.65 9.00 4.74
CA LYS A 32 -1.11 10.18 5.49
C LYS A 32 -1.53 11.33 4.54
N GLY A 33 -0.75 11.57 3.50
CA GLY A 33 -1.09 12.57 2.47
C GLY A 33 -2.34 12.21 1.66
N ALA A 34 -2.54 10.93 1.36
CA ALA A 34 -3.77 10.45 0.72
C ALA A 34 -5.00 10.59 1.63
N ALA A 35 -4.88 10.19 2.89
CA ALA A 35 -5.95 10.28 3.87
C ALA A 35 -6.41 11.73 4.13
N SER A 36 -5.47 12.69 4.13
CA SER A 36 -5.81 14.11 4.27
C SER A 36 -6.64 14.68 3.12
N ARG A 37 -6.69 13.97 1.97
CA ARG A 37 -7.54 14.30 0.80
C ARG A 37 -8.84 13.49 0.76
N GLY A 38 -9.17 12.74 1.81
CA GLY A 38 -10.39 11.95 1.91
C GLY A 38 -10.31 10.55 1.31
N ALA A 39 -9.12 10.05 0.98
CA ALA A 39 -8.96 8.66 0.56
C ALA A 39 -8.99 7.70 1.75
N GLN A 40 -9.57 6.52 1.56
CA GLN A 40 -9.37 5.39 2.48
C GLN A 40 -7.99 4.80 2.21
N THR A 41 -7.24 4.54 3.27
CA THR A 41 -5.85 4.09 3.17
C THR A 41 -5.60 2.81 3.96
N GLU A 42 -4.73 1.96 3.42
CA GLU A 42 -4.38 0.67 4.03
C GLU A 42 -2.89 0.37 3.79
N MET A 43 -2.20 -0.13 4.82
CA MET A 43 -0.83 -0.62 4.73
C MET A 43 -0.85 -2.15 4.74
N VAL A 44 -0.24 -2.77 3.73
CA VAL A 44 -0.03 -4.22 3.64
C VAL A 44 1.47 -4.51 3.76
N HIS A 45 1.85 -5.30 4.76
CA HIS A 45 3.20 -5.84 4.86
C HIS A 45 3.25 -7.20 4.16
N LEU A 46 3.96 -7.28 3.04
CA LEU A 46 4.00 -8.50 2.23
C LEU A 46 4.51 -9.71 3.03
N TYR A 47 5.46 -9.49 3.94
CA TYR A 47 6.04 -10.52 4.81
C TYR A 47 5.10 -11.00 5.94
N ASP A 48 3.95 -10.37 6.15
CA ASP A 48 2.91 -10.89 7.06
C ASP A 48 1.99 -11.90 6.37
N LEU A 49 2.04 -11.97 5.03
CA LEU A 49 1.20 -12.85 4.23
C LEU A 49 1.94 -14.14 3.90
N SER A 50 1.19 -15.23 3.72
CA SER A 50 1.70 -16.40 2.99
C SER A 50 1.60 -16.11 1.50
N TYR A 51 2.74 -15.85 0.86
CA TYR A 51 2.81 -15.53 -0.57
C TYR A 51 3.90 -16.34 -1.27
N LYS A 52 3.76 -16.52 -2.58
CA LYS A 52 4.81 -17.10 -3.42
C LYS A 52 5.68 -15.96 -3.94
N GLY A 53 7.00 -16.09 -3.79
CA GLY A 53 7.97 -15.16 -4.36
C GLY A 53 7.98 -15.19 -5.89
N CYS A 54 8.99 -14.57 -6.50
CA CYS A 54 9.14 -14.55 -7.95
C CYS A 54 9.04 -15.97 -8.53
N ILE A 55 8.08 -16.20 -9.43
CA ILE A 55 7.93 -17.48 -10.13
C ILE A 55 8.88 -17.63 -11.32
N SER A 56 9.71 -16.61 -11.57
CA SER A 56 10.84 -16.60 -12.50
C SER A 56 10.60 -17.46 -13.74
N CYS A 57 9.67 -17.01 -14.58
CA CYS A 57 9.35 -17.64 -15.86
C CYS A 57 10.46 -17.36 -16.91
N PHE A 58 11.73 -17.60 -16.55
CA PHE A 58 12.89 -17.50 -17.43
C PHE A 58 12.87 -18.60 -18.51
N SER A 59 11.79 -18.68 -19.27
CA SER A 59 11.72 -19.32 -20.57
C SER A 59 12.34 -18.41 -21.63
#